data_AF-A0A7S1V6E5-F1
#
_entry.id   AF-A0A7S1V6E5-F1
#
_cell.length_a   1.000
_cell.length_b   1.000
_cell.length_c   1.000
_cell.angle_alpha   90.00
_cell.angle_beta   90.00
_cell.angle_gamma   90.00
#
_symmetry.space_group_name_H-M   'P 1'
#
loop_
_entity.id
_entity.type
_entity.pdbx_description
1 polymer ?
#
loop_
_entity_poly.entity_id
_entity_poly.type
_entity_poly.pdbx_seq_one_letter_code
_entity_poly.pdbx_strand_id
1 'polypeptide(L)'
;VAPLEAQLTELASATERGHGQSRLADVPAADLVAFYAASARFASALGVEKLSVSAALAGLRAAEKANLMDDSMRALARETALRAVVLPAVWQVTELLECPGILALAKAGAEDAFLLSMLRAVESRSYATLASALAADKAADAHLKSLNIDRVSLERKLRHLTLATAGYDALHSASSSDELSYDAVAALLHVKGDVDVERCVIEASTAEVVSVRLNQEARTVTITSALPPRFDPTAWKSLAAQLGQLQDIVSSVHDKATAAAAASETTQVTAK
;
A
#
# COMPACT_ATOMS: atom_id res chain seq x y z
N VAL A 1 16.17 10.02 -17.81
CA VAL A 1 15.29 9.83 -16.65
C VAL A 1 15.52 8.47 -15.99
N ALA A 2 15.37 7.35 -16.71
CA ALA A 2 15.68 6.00 -16.23
C ALA A 2 17.04 5.79 -15.50
N PRO A 3 18.19 6.38 -15.93
CA PRO A 3 19.45 6.18 -15.20
C PRO A 3 19.54 6.92 -13.86
N LEU A 4 18.79 8.02 -13.68
CA LEU A 4 18.75 8.79 -12.44
C LEU A 4 17.82 8.14 -11.40
N GLU A 5 16.70 7.59 -11.86
CA GLU A 5 15.81 6.78 -11.01
C GLU A 5 16.53 5.52 -10.51
N ALA A 6 17.31 4.85 -11.37
CA ALA A 6 18.13 3.71 -10.97
C ALA A 6 19.17 4.10 -9.91
N GLN A 7 19.90 5.21 -10.11
CA GLN A 7 20.92 5.67 -9.15
C GLN A 7 20.34 6.15 -7.81
N LEU A 8 19.18 6.80 -7.82
CA LEU A 8 18.52 7.26 -6.59
C LEU A 8 17.83 6.10 -5.84
N THR A 9 17.31 5.10 -6.56
CA THR A 9 16.78 3.86 -5.97
C THR A 9 17.92 2.99 -5.43
N GLU A 10 19.08 2.98 -6.09
CA GLU A 10 20.28 2.33 -5.61
C GLU A 10 20.82 3.01 -4.34
N LEU A 11 20.83 4.34 -4.28
CA LEU A 11 21.19 5.09 -3.06
C LEU A 11 20.21 4.86 -1.90
N ALA A 12 18.90 4.85 -2.17
CA ALA A 12 17.89 4.54 -1.16
C ALA A 12 18.05 3.10 -0.64
N SER A 13 18.21 2.12 -1.53
CA SER A 13 18.38 0.69 -1.17
C SER A 13 19.77 0.34 -0.61
N ALA A 14 20.81 1.10 -0.91
CA ALA A 14 22.14 0.96 -0.31
C ALA A 14 22.15 1.44 1.15
N THR A 15 21.26 2.37 1.49
CA THR A 15 21.03 2.82 2.87
C THR A 15 20.31 1.74 3.68
N GLU A 16 19.41 0.97 3.06
CA GLU A 16 18.72 -0.19 3.67
C GLU A 16 19.63 -1.42 3.83
N ARG A 17 20.55 -1.66 2.88
CA ARG A 17 21.37 -2.89 2.86
C ARG A 17 22.66 -2.85 3.68
N GLY A 18 22.96 -1.75 4.39
CA GLY A 18 24.14 -1.67 5.27
C GLY A 18 25.51 -1.81 4.58
N HIS A 19 25.56 -2.09 3.27
CA HIS A 19 26.80 -2.36 2.53
C HIS A 19 27.48 -1.11 1.94
N GLY A 20 26.86 0.08 2.07
CA GLY A 20 27.46 1.37 1.72
C GLY A 20 28.05 2.16 2.89
N GLN A 21 28.24 1.54 4.05
CA GLN A 21 28.58 2.26 5.30
C GLN A 21 29.94 2.96 5.30
N SER A 22 30.88 2.64 4.40
CA SER A 22 32.26 3.14 4.53
C SER A 22 32.52 4.56 4.02
N ARG A 23 31.61 5.18 3.24
CA ARG A 23 31.81 6.56 2.72
C ARG A 23 30.80 7.59 3.20
N LEU A 24 29.63 7.15 3.66
CA LEU A 24 28.58 8.02 4.20
C LEU A 24 28.65 8.15 5.74
N ALA A 25 29.46 7.33 6.42
CA ALA A 25 29.62 7.38 7.87
C ALA A 25 30.30 8.67 8.36
N ASP A 26 31.10 9.32 7.51
CA ASP A 26 31.82 10.55 7.87
C ASP A 26 31.01 11.83 7.63
N VAL A 27 29.81 11.73 7.03
CA VAL A 27 28.96 12.89 6.77
C VAL A 27 28.15 13.22 8.03
N PRO A 28 28.15 14.49 8.49
CA PRO A 28 27.30 14.91 9.60
C PRO A 28 25.84 14.54 9.35
N ALA A 29 25.16 14.00 10.37
CA ALA A 29 23.77 13.57 10.23
C ALA A 29 22.83 14.71 9.80
N ALA A 30 23.11 15.95 10.23
CA ALA A 30 22.36 17.13 9.80
C ALA A 30 22.45 17.36 8.28
N ASP A 31 23.63 17.17 7.68
CA ASP A 31 23.84 17.32 6.24
C ASP A 31 23.16 16.19 5.46
N LEU A 32 23.16 14.97 6.00
CA LEU A 32 22.42 13.84 5.42
C LEU A 32 20.91 14.09 5.43
N VAL A 33 20.35 14.58 6.54
CA VAL A 33 18.93 14.93 6.64
C VAL A 33 18.57 16.03 5.64
N ALA A 34 19.39 17.08 5.54
CA ALA A 34 19.20 18.15 4.57
C ALA A 34 19.27 17.65 3.12
N PHE A 35 20.21 16.75 2.82
CA PHE A 35 20.35 16.12 1.51
C PHE A 35 19.10 15.30 1.14
N TYR A 36 18.59 14.48 2.06
CA TYR A 36 17.38 13.69 1.83
C TYR A 36 16.13 14.55 1.68
N ALA A 37 16.00 15.61 2.49
CA ALA A 37 14.91 16.58 2.36
C ALA A 37 14.95 17.31 0.99
N ALA A 38 16.14 17.72 0.54
CA ALA A 38 16.33 18.33 -0.78
C ALA A 38 16.02 17.33 -1.91
N SER A 39 16.48 16.08 -1.78
CA SER A 39 16.21 15.01 -2.74
C SER A 39 14.71 14.71 -2.84
N ALA A 40 14.01 14.69 -1.71
CA ALA A 40 12.56 14.51 -1.68
C ALA A 40 11.84 15.64 -2.42
N ARG A 41 12.24 16.90 -2.19
CA ARG A 41 11.67 18.07 -2.88
C ARG A 41 11.95 18.03 -4.38
N PHE A 42 13.17 17.67 -4.76
CA PHE A 42 13.56 17.51 -6.16
C PHE A 42 12.76 16.40 -6.86
N ALA A 43 12.62 15.23 -6.24
CA ALA A 43 11.80 14.14 -6.77
C ALA A 43 10.33 14.55 -6.91
N SER A 44 9.80 15.31 -5.94
CA SER A 44 8.44 15.87 -6.03
C SER A 44 8.30 16.85 -7.19
N ALA A 45 9.30 17.70 -7.46
CA ALA A 45 9.30 18.63 -8.58
C ALA A 45 9.38 17.92 -9.94
N LEU A 46 9.98 16.74 -9.98
CA LEU A 46 10.02 15.87 -11.17
C LEU A 46 8.74 15.03 -11.34
N GLY A 47 7.80 15.08 -10.39
CA GLY A 47 6.60 14.23 -10.40
C GLY A 47 6.86 12.76 -10.03
N VAL A 48 8.03 12.44 -9.47
CA VAL A 48 8.38 11.08 -9.03
C VAL A 48 7.95 10.88 -7.58
N GLU A 49 6.64 10.70 -7.40
CA GLU A 49 5.97 10.72 -6.08
C GLU A 49 6.51 9.69 -5.08
N LYS A 50 6.67 8.44 -5.53
CA LYS A 50 7.19 7.34 -4.69
C LYS A 50 8.60 7.63 -4.18
N LEU A 51 9.46 8.16 -5.06
CA LEU A 51 10.83 8.52 -4.72
C LEU A 51 10.90 9.70 -3.75
N SER A 52 9.99 10.67 -3.91
CA SER A 52 9.87 11.79 -2.98
C SER A 52 9.58 11.33 -1.56
N VAL A 53 8.62 10.41 -1.38
CA VAL A 53 8.26 9.89 -0.05
C VAL A 53 9.35 8.99 0.52
N SER A 54 9.96 8.12 -0.29
CA SER A 54 11.04 7.23 0.17
C SER A 54 12.30 8.00 0.57
N ALA A 55 12.68 9.05 -0.19
CA ALA A 55 13.79 9.92 0.17
C ALA A 55 13.53 10.67 1.48
N ALA A 56 12.31 11.18 1.68
CA ALA A 56 11.96 11.87 2.92
C ALA A 56 11.95 10.93 4.14
N LEU A 57 11.48 9.68 3.96
CA LEU A 57 11.55 8.63 4.97
C LEU A 57 12.99 8.26 5.33
N ALA A 58 13.89 8.15 4.35
CA ALA A 58 15.31 7.93 4.59
C ALA A 58 15.93 9.08 5.42
N GLY A 59 15.52 10.33 5.15
CA GLY A 59 15.89 11.49 5.95
C GLY A 59 15.41 11.38 7.41
N LEU A 60 14.16 10.97 7.64
CA LEU A 60 13.62 10.77 8.99
C LEU A 60 14.36 9.67 9.76
N ARG A 61 14.67 8.55 9.10
CA ARG A 61 15.47 7.46 9.70
C ARG A 61 16.90 7.91 10.04
N ALA A 62 17.51 8.73 9.18
CA ALA A 62 18.84 9.29 9.44
C ALA A 62 18.83 10.25 10.64
N ALA A 63 17.81 11.11 10.75
CA ALA A 63 17.61 12.01 11.89
C ALA A 63 17.40 11.23 13.19
N GLU A 64 16.59 10.17 13.15
CA GLU A 64 16.32 9.30 14.29
C GLU A 64 17.58 8.60 14.79
N LYS A 65 18.37 8.02 13.88
CA LYS A 65 19.64 7.37 14.22
C LYS A 65 20.63 8.34 14.89
N ALA A 66 20.56 9.62 14.53
CA ALA A 66 21.39 10.68 15.10
C ALA A 66 20.77 11.34 16.34
N ASN A 67 19.60 10.88 16.79
CA ASN A 67 18.82 11.46 17.90
C ASN A 67 18.54 12.97 17.72
N LEU A 68 18.36 13.41 16.49
CA LEU A 68 18.03 14.78 16.12
C LEU A 68 16.51 14.94 16.12
N MET A 69 15.92 15.11 17.31
CA MET A 69 14.48 15.31 17.52
C MET A 69 14.16 16.81 17.66
N ASP A 70 14.57 17.60 16.66
CA ASP A 70 14.38 19.05 16.64
C ASP A 70 13.12 19.47 15.84
N ASP A 71 12.82 20.77 15.82
CA ASP A 71 11.71 21.33 15.04
C ASP A 71 11.85 21.03 13.53
N SER A 72 13.09 20.88 13.04
CA SER A 72 13.38 20.50 11.66
C SER A 72 12.88 19.09 11.34
N MET A 73 13.11 18.12 12.24
CA MET A 73 12.59 16.76 12.10
C MET A 73 11.06 16.74 12.12
N ARG A 74 10.43 17.56 12.98
CA ARG A 74 8.97 17.69 13.00
C ARG A 74 8.44 18.23 11.69
N ALA A 75 9.07 19.27 11.14
CA ALA A 75 8.69 19.85 9.85
C ALA A 75 8.82 18.82 8.71
N LEU A 76 9.92 18.05 8.70
CA LEU A 76 10.12 16.97 7.73
C LEU A 76 9.08 15.86 7.88
N ALA A 77 8.75 15.46 9.11
CA ALA A 77 7.74 14.45 9.40
C ALA A 77 6.36 14.90 8.91
N ARG A 78 5.98 16.15 9.20
CA ARG A 78 4.73 16.76 8.71
C ARG A 78 4.69 16.81 7.18
N GLU A 79 5.77 17.29 6.54
CA GLU A 79 5.89 17.34 5.07
C GLU A 79 5.75 15.94 4.45
N THR A 80 6.40 14.94 5.05
CA THR A 80 6.36 13.54 4.58
C THR A 80 4.97 12.93 4.71
N ALA A 81 4.34 13.07 5.88
CA ALA A 81 2.98 12.58 6.11
C ALA A 81 1.96 13.25 5.16
N LEU A 82 2.09 14.56 4.95
CA LEU A 82 1.22 15.29 4.03
C LEU A 82 1.35 14.78 2.60
N ARG A 83 2.58 14.60 2.12
CA ARG A 83 2.85 14.03 0.78
C ARG A 83 2.26 12.64 0.64
N ALA A 84 2.45 11.78 1.64
CA ALA A 84 1.92 10.42 1.61
C ALA A 84 0.38 10.38 1.52
N VAL A 85 -0.30 11.34 2.14
CA VAL A 85 -1.77 11.47 2.06
C VAL A 85 -2.20 12.03 0.71
N VAL A 86 -1.58 13.12 0.24
CA VAL A 86 -2.02 13.88 -0.94
C VAL A 86 -1.64 13.22 -2.26
N LEU A 87 -0.46 12.60 -2.35
CA LEU A 87 0.06 12.09 -3.61
C LEU A 87 -0.72 10.84 -4.07
N PRO A 88 -1.33 10.84 -5.27
CA PRO A 88 -2.21 9.77 -5.73
C PRO A 88 -1.49 8.43 -5.91
N ALA A 89 -0.23 8.40 -6.35
CA ALA A 89 0.49 7.14 -6.65
C ALA A 89 1.17 6.50 -5.42
N VAL A 90 1.02 7.09 -4.24
CA VAL A 90 1.60 6.59 -2.98
C VAL A 90 0.57 5.76 -2.23
N TRP A 91 0.60 4.45 -2.44
CA TRP A 91 -0.39 3.51 -1.89
C TRP A 91 0.06 2.82 -0.59
N GLN A 92 1.36 2.79 -0.32
CA GLN A 92 1.95 2.13 0.85
C GLN A 92 2.50 3.21 1.78
N VAL A 93 1.97 3.27 2.99
CA VAL A 93 2.37 4.26 4.02
C VAL A 93 2.80 3.61 5.32
N THR A 94 2.84 2.28 5.34
CA THR A 94 3.16 1.44 6.49
C THR A 94 4.43 1.87 7.20
N GLU A 95 5.52 2.02 6.44
CA GLU A 95 6.83 2.37 6.99
C GLU A 95 6.84 3.77 7.62
N LEU A 96 5.96 4.67 7.18
CA LEU A 96 5.83 6.00 7.78
C LEU A 96 5.20 5.92 9.16
N LEU A 97 4.24 5.01 9.37
CA LEU A 97 3.58 4.83 10.66
C LEU A 97 4.46 4.11 11.69
N GLU A 98 5.54 3.47 11.26
CA GLU A 98 6.54 2.86 12.13
C GLU A 98 7.59 3.88 12.61
N CYS A 99 7.74 5.01 11.91
CA CYS A 99 8.69 6.05 12.28
C CYS A 99 8.23 6.85 13.52
N PRO A 100 9.04 6.90 14.60
CA PRO A 100 8.71 7.66 15.81
C PRO A 100 8.48 9.15 15.56
N GLY A 101 9.20 9.75 14.60
CA GLY A 101 9.00 11.16 14.22
C GLY A 101 7.60 11.45 13.68
N ILE A 102 7.02 10.51 12.93
CA ILE A 102 5.63 10.62 12.42
C ILE A 102 4.64 10.37 13.56
N LEU A 103 4.92 9.41 14.45
CA LEU A 103 4.07 9.15 15.62
C LEU A 103 4.07 10.31 16.62
N ALA A 104 5.17 11.07 16.70
CA ALA A 104 5.28 12.25 17.55
C ALA A 104 4.33 13.39 17.13
N LEU A 105 3.88 13.40 15.86
CA LEU A 105 2.89 14.36 15.36
C LEU A 105 1.57 14.31 16.15
N ALA A 106 1.22 13.15 16.73
CA ALA A 106 0.05 13.00 17.59
C ALA A 106 0.02 13.95 18.80
N LYS A 107 1.20 14.38 19.27
CA LYS A 107 1.37 15.23 20.46
C LYS A 107 1.73 16.68 20.12
N ALA A 108 1.98 16.98 18.85
CA ALA A 108 2.49 18.28 18.42
C ALA A 108 1.39 19.35 18.27
N GLY A 109 0.17 18.94 17.90
CA GLY A 109 -0.97 19.85 17.72
C GLY A 109 -2.18 19.15 17.11
N ALA A 110 -3.32 19.85 17.07
CA ALA A 110 -4.57 19.30 16.52
C ALA A 110 -4.47 18.99 15.02
N GLU A 111 -3.86 19.87 14.22
CA GLU A 111 -3.67 19.64 12.78
C GLU A 111 -2.75 18.46 12.49
N ASP A 112 -1.66 18.33 13.25
CA ASP A 112 -0.69 17.24 13.08
C ASP A 112 -1.29 15.89 13.52
N ALA A 113 -2.10 15.89 14.58
CA ALA A 113 -2.87 14.72 15.00
C ALA A 113 -3.94 14.34 13.96
N PHE A 114 -4.62 15.33 13.35
CA PHE A 114 -5.55 15.10 12.25
C PHE A 114 -4.85 14.51 11.03
N LEU A 115 -3.69 15.04 10.64
CA LEU A 115 -2.88 14.50 9.54
C LEU A 115 -2.48 13.03 9.80
N LEU A 116 -2.06 12.71 11.02
CA LEU A 116 -1.76 11.32 11.40
C LEU A 116 -3.01 10.43 11.31
N SER A 117 -4.20 10.94 11.64
CA SER A 117 -5.45 10.19 11.50
C SER A 117 -5.78 9.89 10.02
N MET A 118 -5.51 10.84 9.11
CA MET A 118 -5.66 10.63 7.66
C MET A 118 -4.67 9.60 7.14
N LEU A 119 -3.42 9.65 7.60
CA LEU A 119 -2.40 8.66 7.25
C LEU A 119 -2.80 7.24 7.72
N ARG A 120 -3.38 7.13 8.92
CA ARG A 120 -3.93 5.86 9.42
C ARG A 120 -5.14 5.39 8.62
N ALA A 121 -6.00 6.29 8.13
CA ALA A 121 -7.09 5.94 7.25
C ALA A 121 -6.56 5.36 5.92
N VAL A 122 -5.51 5.97 5.35
CA VAL A 122 -4.79 5.46 4.16
C VAL A 122 -4.21 4.06 4.43
N GLU A 123 -3.56 3.86 5.57
CA GLU A 123 -3.02 2.54 5.95
C GLU A 123 -4.11 1.49 6.14
N SER A 124 -5.24 1.86 6.73
CA SER A 124 -6.38 0.95 6.91
C SER A 124 -7.03 0.53 5.59
N ARG A 125 -6.73 1.25 4.50
CA ARG A 125 -7.30 1.04 3.15
C ARG A 125 -8.83 0.95 3.13
N SER A 126 -9.50 1.63 4.07
CA SER A 126 -10.94 1.56 4.25
C SER A 126 -11.56 2.96 4.16
N TYR A 127 -12.45 3.14 3.18
CA TYR A 127 -13.22 4.36 3.04
C TYR A 127 -14.10 4.62 4.28
N ALA A 128 -14.64 3.58 4.90
CA ALA A 128 -15.43 3.71 6.12
C ALA A 128 -14.61 4.30 7.29
N THR A 129 -13.32 3.94 7.40
CA THR A 129 -12.41 4.53 8.39
C THR A 129 -12.20 6.03 8.16
N LEU A 130 -12.11 6.48 6.91
CA LEU A 130 -12.07 7.92 6.61
C LEU A 130 -13.38 8.61 6.93
N ALA A 131 -14.51 8.04 6.50
CA ALA A 131 -15.82 8.63 6.75
C ALA A 131 -16.07 8.83 8.25
N SER A 132 -15.69 7.84 9.07
CA SER A 132 -15.76 7.93 10.53
C SER A 132 -14.77 8.95 11.12
N ALA A 133 -13.53 9.02 10.62
CA ALA A 133 -12.55 10.02 11.07
C ALA A 133 -13.00 11.46 10.74
N LEU A 134 -13.53 11.69 9.55
CA LEU A 134 -14.07 12.99 9.14
C LEU A 134 -15.34 13.36 9.93
N ALA A 135 -16.19 12.39 10.28
CA ALA A 135 -17.38 12.64 11.08
C ALA A 135 -17.06 12.93 12.56
N ALA A 136 -15.97 12.36 13.08
CA ALA A 136 -15.56 12.54 14.47
C ALA A 136 -14.98 13.94 14.75
N ASP A 137 -14.33 14.55 13.76
CA ASP A 137 -13.71 15.87 13.90
C ASP A 137 -14.59 16.98 13.29
N LYS A 138 -15.19 17.81 14.16
CA LYS A 138 -16.01 18.97 13.73
C LYS A 138 -15.21 20.02 12.97
N ALA A 139 -13.88 20.05 13.13
CA ALA A 139 -12.98 20.94 12.42
C ALA A 139 -12.32 20.27 11.20
N ALA A 140 -12.76 19.07 10.78
CA ALA A 140 -12.16 18.33 9.67
C ALA A 140 -12.05 19.18 8.39
N ASP A 141 -13.10 19.88 7.98
CA ASP A 141 -13.06 20.72 6.77
C ASP A 141 -12.09 21.91 6.92
N ALA A 142 -11.89 22.42 8.13
CA ALA A 142 -10.91 23.48 8.41
C ALA A 142 -9.48 22.94 8.36
N HIS A 143 -9.23 21.77 8.95
CA HIS A 143 -7.94 21.09 8.91
C HIS A 143 -7.56 20.68 7.48
N LEU A 144 -8.51 20.15 6.69
CA LEU A 144 -8.27 19.82 5.28
C LEU A 144 -7.86 21.06 4.49
N LYS A 145 -8.53 22.20 4.70
CA LYS A 145 -8.19 23.47 4.06
C LYS A 145 -6.83 23.99 4.51
N SER A 146 -6.51 23.96 5.81
CA SER A 146 -5.22 24.48 6.31
C SER A 146 -4.03 23.63 5.85
N LEU A 147 -4.24 22.32 5.68
CA LEU A 147 -3.25 21.38 5.17
C LEU A 147 -3.20 21.31 3.64
N ASN A 148 -4.05 22.07 2.92
CA ASN A 148 -4.21 21.99 1.46
C ASN A 148 -4.49 20.55 0.95
N ILE A 149 -5.26 19.78 1.71
CA ILE A 149 -5.70 18.44 1.32
C ILE A 149 -7.03 18.57 0.59
N ASP A 150 -7.05 18.21 -0.70
CA ASP A 150 -8.29 18.09 -1.44
C ASP A 150 -9.08 16.86 -0.98
N ARG A 151 -10.26 17.10 -0.41
CA ARG A 151 -11.15 16.06 0.09
C ARG A 151 -11.54 15.07 -1.01
N VAL A 152 -11.80 15.55 -2.23
CA VAL A 152 -12.25 14.70 -3.33
C VAL A 152 -11.15 13.74 -3.75
N SER A 153 -9.91 14.22 -3.87
CA SER A 153 -8.74 13.40 -4.17
C SER A 153 -8.45 12.36 -3.09
N LEU A 154 -8.57 12.73 -1.80
CA LEU A 154 -8.41 11.81 -0.69
C LEU A 154 -9.49 10.71 -0.67
N GLU A 155 -10.75 11.09 -0.87
CA GLU A 155 -11.87 10.14 -0.97
C GLU A 155 -11.68 9.17 -2.15
N ARG A 156 -11.28 9.68 -3.33
CA ARG A 156 -10.96 8.85 -4.50
C ARG A 156 -9.84 7.85 -4.19
N LYS A 157 -8.74 8.33 -3.60
CA LYS A 157 -7.59 7.51 -3.22
C LYS A 157 -8.01 6.35 -2.31
N LEU A 158 -8.83 6.62 -1.31
CA LEU A 158 -9.31 5.57 -0.41
C LEU A 158 -10.30 4.62 -1.05
N ARG A 159 -11.18 5.10 -1.94
CA ARG A 159 -12.04 4.19 -2.71
C ARG A 159 -11.20 3.21 -3.53
N HIS A 160 -10.12 3.66 -4.16
CA HIS A 160 -9.22 2.78 -4.89
C HIS A 160 -8.55 1.75 -3.97
N LEU A 161 -8.05 2.19 -2.81
CA LEU A 161 -7.43 1.30 -1.82
C LEU A 161 -8.43 0.28 -1.24
N THR A 162 -9.67 0.70 -0.98
CA THR A 162 -10.75 -0.19 -0.52
C THR A 162 -11.11 -1.23 -1.58
N LEU A 163 -11.17 -0.83 -2.85
CA LEU A 163 -11.39 -1.77 -3.95
C LEU A 163 -10.23 -2.76 -4.10
N ALA A 164 -8.97 -2.31 -3.92
CA ALA A 164 -7.82 -3.20 -3.92
C ALA A 164 -7.90 -4.24 -2.79
N THR A 165 -8.23 -3.82 -1.56
CA THR A 165 -8.39 -4.75 -0.44
C THR A 165 -9.50 -5.77 -0.73
N ALA A 166 -10.68 -5.31 -1.15
CA ALA A 166 -11.79 -6.20 -1.47
C ALA A 166 -11.48 -7.16 -2.63
N GLY A 167 -10.79 -6.67 -3.66
CA GLY A 167 -10.37 -7.50 -4.79
C GLY A 167 -9.29 -8.51 -4.43
N TYR A 168 -8.37 -8.15 -3.52
CA TYR A 168 -7.39 -9.08 -2.99
C TYR A 168 -8.07 -10.19 -2.18
N ASP A 169 -9.02 -9.83 -1.30
CA ASP A 169 -9.76 -10.80 -0.50
C ASP A 169 -10.59 -11.75 -1.39
N ALA A 170 -11.23 -11.24 -2.44
CA ALA A 170 -12.00 -12.05 -3.40
C ALA A 170 -11.12 -13.11 -4.09
N LEU A 171 -9.92 -12.73 -4.55
CA LEU A 171 -8.95 -13.62 -5.20
C LEU A 171 -8.39 -14.71 -4.26
N HIS A 172 -8.39 -14.46 -2.95
CA HIS A 172 -7.69 -15.30 -1.97
C HIS A 172 -8.65 -16.01 -1.00
N SER A 173 -9.95 -15.74 -1.04
CA SER A 173 -10.90 -16.48 -0.24
C SER A 173 -11.27 -17.79 -0.95
N ALA A 174 -11.07 -18.92 -0.26
CA ALA A 174 -11.35 -20.28 -0.75
C ALA A 174 -12.84 -20.54 -1.05
N SER A 175 -13.72 -19.56 -0.79
CA SER A 175 -15.17 -19.68 -0.94
C SER A 175 -15.79 -18.60 -1.84
N SER A 176 -14.99 -17.67 -2.36
CA SER A 176 -15.48 -16.59 -3.23
C SER A 176 -15.12 -16.85 -4.68
N SER A 177 -16.08 -16.63 -5.57
CA SER A 177 -15.81 -16.34 -6.98
C SER A 177 -14.89 -15.12 -7.05
N ASP A 178 -13.98 -15.05 -8.03
CA ASP A 178 -13.16 -13.86 -8.34
C ASP A 178 -14.02 -12.66 -8.82
N GLU A 179 -15.33 -12.69 -8.60
CA GLU A 179 -16.34 -11.76 -9.06
C GLU A 179 -17.00 -11.04 -7.89
N LEU A 180 -17.06 -9.71 -7.99
CA LEU A 180 -17.79 -8.83 -7.09
C LEU A 180 -19.03 -8.29 -7.80
N SER A 181 -20.19 -8.34 -7.16
CA SER A 181 -21.40 -7.70 -7.72
C SER A 181 -21.31 -6.17 -7.62
N TYR A 182 -21.98 -5.46 -8.54
CA TYR A 182 -22.02 -3.99 -8.50
C TYR A 182 -22.61 -3.47 -7.19
N ASP A 183 -23.59 -4.17 -6.62
CA ASP A 183 -24.21 -3.79 -5.36
C ASP A 183 -23.21 -3.92 -4.17
N ALA A 184 -22.36 -4.96 -4.19
CA ALA A 184 -21.30 -5.11 -3.19
C ALA A 184 -20.23 -4.02 -3.33
N VAL A 185 -19.81 -3.70 -4.55
CA VAL A 185 -18.84 -2.63 -4.82
C VAL A 185 -19.43 -1.26 -4.44
N ALA A 186 -20.70 -0.99 -4.79
CA ALA A 186 -21.39 0.24 -4.43
C ALA A 186 -21.44 0.45 -2.91
N ALA A 187 -21.77 -0.61 -2.16
CA ALA A 187 -21.78 -0.59 -0.70
C ALA A 187 -20.39 -0.32 -0.11
N LEU A 188 -19.35 -0.99 -0.62
CA LEU A 188 -17.97 -0.82 -0.16
C LEU A 188 -17.42 0.59 -0.41
N LEU A 189 -17.71 1.16 -1.58
CA LEU A 189 -17.18 2.47 -1.98
C LEU A 189 -18.09 3.65 -1.57
N HIS A 190 -19.26 3.35 -1.01
CA HIS A 190 -20.31 4.33 -0.69
C HIS A 190 -20.70 5.20 -1.89
N VAL A 191 -20.82 4.60 -3.07
CA VAL A 191 -21.23 5.27 -4.31
C VAL A 191 -22.66 4.88 -4.70
N LYS A 192 -23.32 5.71 -5.51
CA LYS A 192 -24.72 5.50 -5.91
C LYS A 192 -24.83 5.22 -7.39
N GLY A 193 -25.45 4.09 -7.72
CA GLY A 193 -25.74 3.71 -9.09
C GLY A 193 -24.56 3.13 -9.84
N ASP A 194 -24.88 2.43 -10.92
CA ASP A 194 -23.93 1.59 -11.65
C ASP A 194 -22.84 2.42 -12.36
N VAL A 195 -23.18 3.63 -12.84
CA VAL A 195 -22.23 4.54 -13.51
C VAL A 195 -21.08 4.96 -12.57
N ASP A 196 -21.39 5.25 -11.31
CA ASP A 196 -20.35 5.65 -10.35
C ASP A 196 -19.47 4.46 -9.96
N VAL A 197 -20.05 3.25 -9.89
CA VAL A 197 -19.30 2.00 -9.68
C VAL A 197 -18.32 1.79 -10.82
N GLU A 198 -18.80 1.80 -12.07
CA GLU A 198 -17.97 1.61 -13.26
C GLU A 198 -16.84 2.64 -13.33
N ARG A 199 -17.16 3.92 -13.10
CA ARG A 199 -16.14 4.98 -13.08
C ARG A 199 -15.07 4.70 -12.02
N CYS A 200 -15.45 4.38 -10.79
CA CYS A 200 -14.47 4.09 -9.73
C CYS A 200 -13.62 2.86 -10.03
N VAL A 201 -14.20 1.82 -10.63
CA VAL A 201 -13.46 0.61 -11.03
C VAL A 201 -12.47 0.91 -12.16
N ILE A 202 -12.88 1.68 -13.16
CA ILE A 202 -12.00 2.12 -14.27
C ILE A 202 -10.87 3.01 -13.76
N GLU A 203 -11.17 3.99 -12.89
CA GLU A 203 -10.17 4.87 -12.28
C GLU A 203 -9.14 4.06 -11.46
N ALA A 204 -9.59 3.10 -10.66
CA ALA A 204 -8.72 2.22 -9.88
C ALA A 204 -7.86 1.32 -10.78
N SER A 205 -8.41 0.86 -11.90
CA SER A 205 -7.65 0.05 -12.87
C SER A 205 -6.61 0.86 -13.63
N THR A 206 -6.95 2.09 -14.02
CA THR A 206 -6.02 3.03 -14.65
C THR A 206 -4.90 3.45 -13.71
N ALA A 207 -5.18 3.51 -12.41
CA ALA A 207 -4.20 3.77 -11.36
C ALA A 207 -3.31 2.56 -11.02
N GLU A 208 -3.47 1.43 -11.73
CA GLU A 208 -2.76 0.16 -11.51
C GLU A 208 -2.91 -0.41 -10.09
N VAL A 209 -3.99 -0.04 -9.41
CA VAL A 209 -4.31 -0.54 -8.06
C VAL A 209 -5.01 -1.90 -8.14
N VAL A 210 -5.79 -2.12 -9.20
CA VAL A 210 -6.47 -3.38 -9.51
C VAL A 210 -6.42 -3.65 -11.01
N SER A 211 -6.47 -4.91 -11.41
CA SER A 211 -6.74 -5.33 -12.78
C SER A 211 -8.08 -6.06 -12.79
N VAL A 212 -8.99 -5.64 -13.67
CA VAL A 212 -10.39 -6.04 -13.60
C VAL A 212 -11.00 -6.22 -15.00
N ARG A 213 -12.04 -7.03 -15.08
CA ARG A 213 -12.95 -7.11 -16.23
C ARG A 213 -14.37 -6.78 -15.76
N LEU A 214 -15.04 -5.89 -16.47
CA LEU A 214 -16.40 -5.49 -16.18
C LEU A 214 -17.37 -6.31 -17.04
N ASN A 215 -18.37 -6.93 -16.42
CA ASN A 215 -19.53 -7.48 -17.11
C ASN A 215 -20.75 -6.65 -16.74
N GLN A 216 -21.09 -5.69 -17.61
CA GLN A 216 -22.22 -4.77 -17.38
C GLN A 216 -23.57 -5.48 -17.41
N GLU A 217 -23.75 -6.49 -18.26
CA GLU A 217 -25.01 -7.24 -18.36
C GLU A 217 -25.28 -8.06 -17.09
N ALA A 218 -24.24 -8.71 -16.56
CA ALA A 218 -24.34 -9.48 -15.32
C ALA A 218 -24.22 -8.62 -14.05
N ARG A 219 -23.88 -7.32 -14.18
CA ARG A 219 -23.57 -6.41 -13.06
C ARG A 219 -22.49 -6.99 -12.13
N THR A 220 -21.41 -7.51 -12.73
CA THR A 220 -20.27 -8.10 -12.00
C THR A 220 -18.92 -7.50 -12.44
N VAL A 221 -17.98 -7.49 -11.51
CA VAL A 221 -16.59 -7.08 -11.67
C VAL A 221 -15.72 -8.29 -11.37
N THR A 222 -15.08 -8.86 -12.39
CA THR A 222 -14.10 -9.94 -12.21
C THR A 222 -12.74 -9.32 -11.92
N ILE A 223 -12.13 -9.65 -10.78
CA ILE A 223 -10.81 -9.16 -10.40
C ILE A 223 -9.77 -10.17 -10.89
N THR A 224 -8.76 -9.71 -11.63
CA THR A 224 -7.63 -10.54 -12.10
C THR A 224 -6.36 -10.30 -11.28
N SER A 225 -6.18 -9.09 -10.76
CA SER A 225 -5.12 -8.79 -9.79
C SER A 225 -5.51 -7.61 -8.92
N ALA A 226 -4.95 -7.54 -7.72
CA ALA A 226 -5.15 -6.44 -6.80
C ALA A 226 -3.87 -6.14 -6.03
N LEU A 227 -3.65 -4.86 -5.72
CA LEU A 227 -2.55 -4.43 -4.88
C LEU A 227 -2.66 -5.10 -3.50
N PRO A 228 -1.69 -5.93 -3.09
CA PRO A 228 -1.80 -6.68 -1.85
C PRO A 228 -1.89 -5.73 -0.65
N PRO A 229 -2.76 -6.01 0.34
CA PRO A 229 -2.71 -5.34 1.64
C PRO A 229 -1.34 -5.56 2.29
N ARG A 230 -1.04 -4.77 3.32
CA ARG A 230 0.06 -5.14 4.23
C ARG A 230 -0.20 -6.56 4.72
N PHE A 231 0.83 -7.40 4.73
CA PHE A 231 0.77 -8.70 5.38
C PHE A 231 0.66 -8.52 6.90
N ASP A 232 -0.56 -8.29 7.37
CA ASP A 232 -0.90 -8.41 8.78
C ASP A 232 -0.88 -9.89 9.20
N PRO A 233 -0.67 -10.25 10.48
CA PRO A 233 -0.87 -11.59 11.02
C PRO A 233 -2.10 -12.33 10.50
N THR A 234 -3.22 -11.64 10.22
CA THR A 234 -4.40 -12.24 9.59
C THR A 234 -4.15 -12.70 8.16
N ALA A 235 -3.53 -11.86 7.33
CA ALA A 235 -3.09 -12.19 5.98
C ALA A 235 -2.05 -13.32 5.97
N TRP A 236 -1.13 -13.34 6.95
CA TRP A 236 -0.18 -14.44 7.13
C TRP A 236 -0.85 -15.78 7.44
N LYS A 237 -1.88 -15.77 8.29
CA LYS A 237 -2.67 -16.97 8.58
C LYS A 237 -3.42 -17.47 7.35
N SER A 238 -4.01 -16.55 6.57
CA SER A 238 -4.70 -16.89 5.33
C SER A 238 -3.73 -17.49 4.32
N LEU A 239 -2.57 -16.87 4.11
CA LEU A 239 -1.51 -17.40 3.22
C LEU A 239 -1.01 -18.78 3.68
N ALA A 240 -0.79 -18.97 4.98
CA ALA A 240 -0.37 -20.26 5.53
C ALA A 240 -1.42 -21.35 5.30
N ALA A 241 -2.71 -21.02 5.44
CA ALA A 241 -3.80 -21.95 5.16
C ALA A 241 -3.86 -22.32 3.67
N GLN A 242 -3.71 -21.36 2.77
CA GLN A 242 -3.65 -21.60 1.33
C GLN A 242 -2.45 -22.46 0.93
N LEU A 243 -1.27 -22.18 1.48
CA LEU A 243 -0.07 -22.99 1.25
C LEU A 243 -0.25 -24.42 1.74
N GLY A 244 -0.92 -24.61 2.89
CA GLY A 244 -1.30 -25.94 3.37
C GLY A 244 -2.21 -26.68 2.38
N GLN A 245 -3.25 -26.01 1.87
CA GLN A 245 -4.15 -26.61 0.87
C GLN A 245 -3.41 -26.97 -0.44
N LEU A 246 -2.53 -26.09 -0.92
CA LEU A 246 -1.72 -26.37 -2.10
C LEU A 246 -0.76 -27.54 -1.88
N GLN A 247 -0.16 -27.62 -0.69
CA GLN A 247 0.67 -28.77 -0.31
C GLN A 247 -0.13 -30.07 -0.34
N ASP A 248 -1.34 -30.08 0.23
CA ASP A 248 -2.23 -31.25 0.22
C ASP A 248 -2.62 -31.67 -1.20
N ILE A 249 -2.92 -30.71 -2.09
CA ILE A 249 -3.25 -30.97 -3.49
C ILE A 249 -2.04 -31.58 -4.22
N VAL A 250 -0.86 -30.99 -4.06
CA VAL A 250 0.38 -31.48 -4.71
C VAL A 250 0.73 -32.88 -4.20
N SER A 251 0.63 -33.13 -2.90
CA SER A 251 0.81 -34.46 -2.32
C SER A 251 -0.19 -35.47 -2.89
N SER A 252 -1.48 -35.11 -2.97
CA SER A 252 -2.50 -35.99 -3.55
C SER A 252 -2.23 -36.33 -5.02
N VAL A 253 -1.77 -35.36 -5.81
CA VAL A 253 -1.39 -35.58 -7.21
C VAL A 253 -0.16 -36.48 -7.31
N HIS A 254 0.83 -36.27 -6.45
CA HIS A 254 2.03 -37.10 -6.39
C HIS A 254 1.71 -38.56 -6.04
N ASP A 255 0.86 -38.79 -5.03
CA ASP A 255 0.44 -40.13 -4.63
C ASP A 255 -0.35 -40.83 -5.74
N LYS A 256 -1.24 -40.10 -6.42
CA LYS A 256 -1.97 -40.64 -7.59
C LYS A 256 -1.04 -40.97 -8.75
N ALA A 257 -0.04 -40.13 -9.01
CA ALA A 257 0.93 -40.35 -10.08
C ALA A 257 1.82 -41.58 -9.81
N THR A 258 2.31 -41.73 -8.58
CA THR A 258 3.13 -42.89 -8.18
C THR A 258 2.31 -44.19 -8.19
N ALA A 259 1.06 -44.16 -7.71
CA ALA A 259 0.16 -45.31 -7.80
C ALA A 259 -0.14 -45.71 -9.26
N ALA A 260 -0.35 -44.73 -10.15
CA ALA A 260 -0.56 -44.98 -11.58
C ALA A 260 0.69 -45.57 -12.27
N ALA A 261 1.89 -45.12 -11.89
CA ALA A 261 3.15 -45.67 -12.38
C ALA A 261 3.32 -47.14 -11.95
N ALA A 262 3.07 -47.46 -10.67
CA ALA A 262 3.15 -48.82 -10.15
C ALA A 262 2.11 -49.77 -10.80
N ALA A 263 0.89 -49.28 -11.06
CA ALA A 263 -0.14 -50.05 -11.76
C ALA A 263 0.25 -50.35 -13.22
N SER A 264 0.94 -49.42 -13.88
CA SER A 264 1.41 -49.58 -15.27
C SER A 264 2.51 -50.64 -15.39
N GLU A 265 3.43 -50.73 -14.42
CA GLU A 265 4.45 -51.78 -14.37
C GLU A 265 3.84 -53.17 -14.12
N THR A 266 2.85 -53.27 -13.23
CA THR A 266 2.19 -54.56 -12.90
C THR A 266 1.40 -55.13 -14.08
N THR A 267 0.85 -54.26 -14.94
CA THR A 267 0.07 -54.65 -16.13
C THR A 267 0.97 -55.13 -17.29
N GLN A 268 2.21 -54.63 -17.39
CA GLN A 268 3.18 -55.13 -18.38
C GLN A 268 3.80 -56.48 -18.00
N VAL A 269 3.91 -56.79 -16.70
CA VAL A 269 4.47 -58.06 -16.20
C VAL A 269 3.47 -59.22 -16.33
N THR A 270 2.16 -58.94 -16.30
CA THR A 270 1.10 -59.95 -16.47
C THR A 270 0.70 -60.21 -17.92
N ALA A 271 1.14 -59.37 -18.87
CA ALA A 271 0.88 -59.51 -20.30
C ALA A 271 2.03 -60.20 -21.08
N LYS A 272 3.10 -60.62 -20.41
CA LYS A 272 4.21 -61.42 -20.96
C LYS A 272 4.13 -62.86 -20.50
#